data_AF-A0A1L5L3Q5-F1
#
_entry.id   AF-A0A1L5L3Q5-F1
#
_cell.length_a   1.000
_cell.length_b   1.000
_cell.length_c   1.000
_cell.angle_alpha   90.00
_cell.angle_beta   90.00
_cell.angle_gamma   90.00
#
_symmetry.space_group_name_H-M   'P 1'
#
loop_
_entity.id
_entity.type
_entity.pdbx_description
1 polymer ?
#
loop_
_entity_poly.entity_id
_entity_poly.type
_entity_poly.pdbx_seq_one_letter_code
_entity_poly.pdbx_strand_id
1 'polypeptide(L)'
;PIADRPEAVGSRKGFGHFESDTVVGAAPSRRCMNTQVERRSRRLFARLVDDKSASATARAEYEIFKDIPPAARVDRTWDNGTEASLHMLVDEALGMLTYFADPYSSWQRGSNENRNGRIRRYLPKGTSFEDLTQDELDAIVGEINDTPMKLLGYKTPNEVWDEEIAKLQS
;
A
#
# COMPACT_ATOMS: atom_id res chain seq x y z
N PRO A 1 -3.26 18.09 -2.24
CA PRO A 1 -3.68 17.45 -3.51
C PRO A 1 -2.48 16.83 -4.24
N ILE A 2 -2.66 15.96 -5.25
CA ILE A 2 -1.52 15.36 -5.97
C ILE A 2 -0.65 16.40 -6.68
N ALA A 3 -1.22 17.54 -7.07
CA ALA A 3 -0.50 18.67 -7.66
C ALA A 3 0.55 19.29 -6.73
N ASP A 4 0.40 19.13 -5.40
CA ASP A 4 1.34 19.65 -4.40
C ASP A 4 2.52 18.70 -4.17
N ARG A 5 2.51 17.52 -4.80
CA ARG A 5 3.58 16.53 -4.68
C ARG A 5 4.73 16.88 -5.63
N PRO A 6 5.99 16.82 -5.18
CA PRO A 6 7.13 17.12 -6.04
C PRO A 6 7.13 16.27 -7.32
N GLU A 7 7.27 16.90 -8.49
CA GLU A 7 7.17 16.26 -9.81
C GLU A 7 8.17 15.10 -9.99
N ALA A 8 9.36 15.21 -9.38
CA ALA A 8 10.39 14.17 -9.39
C ALA A 8 9.87 12.80 -8.91
N VAL A 9 8.87 12.79 -8.02
CA VAL A 9 8.26 11.57 -7.49
C VAL A 9 7.38 10.87 -8.53
N GLY A 10 6.83 11.61 -9.50
CA GLY A 10 6.04 11.07 -10.61
C GLY A 10 6.80 10.02 -11.43
N SER A 11 8.13 10.13 -11.50
CA SER A 11 9.01 9.22 -12.24
C SER A 11 9.05 7.78 -11.71
N ARG A 12 8.52 7.53 -10.50
CA ARG A 12 8.57 6.23 -9.79
C ARG A 12 9.99 5.70 -9.56
N LYS A 13 11.00 6.58 -9.62
CA LYS A 13 12.41 6.25 -9.36
C LYS A 13 12.83 6.45 -7.90
N GLY A 14 12.15 7.34 -7.18
CA GLY A 14 12.37 7.55 -5.75
C GLY A 14 11.87 6.35 -4.93
N PHE A 15 12.62 5.98 -3.89
CA PHE A 15 12.22 4.96 -2.92
C PHE A 15 11.44 5.59 -1.76
N GLY A 16 10.53 4.83 -1.16
CA GLY A 16 9.77 5.24 0.03
C GLY A 16 8.50 6.02 -0.28
N HIS A 17 8.04 5.97 -1.54
CA HIS A 17 6.81 6.58 -1.98
C HIS A 17 5.74 5.51 -2.14
N PHE A 18 4.59 5.66 -1.50
CA PHE A 18 3.56 4.63 -1.44
C PHE A 18 2.29 5.02 -2.20
N GLU A 19 1.57 4.00 -2.65
CA GLU A 19 0.16 4.10 -3.04
C GLU A 19 -0.65 3.30 -2.01
N SER A 20 -1.70 3.91 -1.47
CA SER A 20 -2.55 3.33 -0.43
C SER A 20 -3.92 2.99 -1.00
N ASP A 21 -4.55 1.88 -0.64
CA ASP A 21 -5.89 1.49 -1.11
C ASP A 21 -6.61 0.58 -0.11
N THR A 22 -7.94 0.51 -0.22
CA THR A 22 -8.77 -0.42 0.57
C THR A 22 -9.42 -1.47 -0.33
N VAL A 23 -9.14 -2.74 -0.06
CA VAL A 23 -9.72 -3.88 -0.75
C VAL A 23 -10.86 -4.45 0.09
N VAL A 24 -12.10 -4.35 -0.39
CA VAL A 24 -13.30 -4.82 0.32
C VAL A 24 -13.59 -6.30 0.03
N GLY A 25 -14.00 -7.04 1.05
CA GLY A 25 -14.45 -8.43 0.96
C GLY A 25 -15.88 -8.58 0.45
N ALA A 26 -16.49 -9.75 0.69
CA ALA A 26 -17.88 -10.02 0.34
C ALA A 26 -18.88 -9.27 1.24
N ALA A 27 -19.92 -8.69 0.66
CA ALA A 27 -21.06 -8.23 1.46
C ALA A 27 -21.81 -9.45 2.07
N PRO A 28 -22.40 -9.33 3.28
CA PRO A 28 -22.53 -8.14 4.11
C PRO A 28 -21.35 -7.87 5.06
N SER A 29 -20.25 -8.62 4.97
CA SER A 29 -19.06 -8.39 5.81
C SER A 29 -18.56 -6.96 5.63
N ARG A 30 -18.16 -6.37 6.75
CA ARG A 30 -17.50 -5.06 6.78
C ARG A 30 -15.99 -5.19 6.69
N ARG A 31 -15.47 -6.40 6.93
CA ARG A 31 -14.05 -6.69 6.99
C ARG A 31 -13.41 -6.42 5.63
N CYS A 32 -12.33 -5.67 5.64
CA CYS A 32 -11.58 -5.31 4.46
C CYS A 32 -10.08 -5.40 4.72
N MET A 33 -9.30 -5.03 3.72
CA MET A 33 -7.85 -5.06 3.76
C MET A 33 -7.33 -3.69 3.36
N ASN A 34 -6.49 -3.11 4.22
CA ASN A 34 -5.69 -1.96 3.84
C ASN A 34 -4.45 -2.44 3.09
N THR A 35 -4.15 -1.83 1.94
CA THR A 35 -3.02 -2.20 1.09
C THR A 35 -2.13 -1.00 0.84
N GLN A 36 -0.81 -1.21 0.92
CA GLN A 36 0.21 -0.19 0.70
C GLN A 36 1.25 -0.74 -0.26
N VAL A 37 1.51 -0.06 -1.37
CA VAL A 37 2.50 -0.50 -2.36
C VAL A 37 3.59 0.54 -2.50
N GLU A 38 4.84 0.15 -2.23
CA GLU A 38 5.98 1.01 -2.48
C GLU A 38 6.27 1.08 -4.00
N ARG A 39 6.37 2.30 -4.53
CA ARG A 39 6.32 2.56 -5.98
C ARG A 39 7.59 2.19 -6.73
N ARG A 40 8.74 2.05 -6.07
CA ARG A 40 9.99 1.65 -6.74
C ARG A 40 10.14 0.13 -6.79
N SER A 41 10.16 -0.51 -5.63
CA SER A 41 10.28 -1.95 -5.40
C SER A 41 9.03 -2.75 -5.76
N ARG A 42 7.85 -2.11 -5.82
CA ARG A 42 6.55 -2.77 -5.96
C ARG A 42 6.18 -3.67 -4.78
N ARG A 43 6.89 -3.55 -3.64
CA ARG A 43 6.60 -4.33 -2.45
C ARG A 43 5.23 -3.97 -1.93
N LEU A 44 4.41 -4.99 -1.75
CA LEU A 44 3.05 -4.90 -1.24
C LEU A 44 3.08 -5.17 0.26
N PHE A 45 2.37 -4.35 1.01
CA PHE A 45 2.02 -4.58 2.41
C PHE A 45 0.51 -4.62 2.50
N ALA A 46 -0.03 -5.51 3.32
CA ALA A 46 -1.45 -5.60 3.52
C ALA A 46 -1.79 -5.93 4.97
N ARG A 47 -2.89 -5.37 5.46
CA ARG A 47 -3.39 -5.63 6.81
C ARG A 47 -4.90 -5.76 6.80
N LEU A 48 -5.42 -6.78 7.48
CA LEU A 48 -6.85 -6.92 7.68
C LEU A 48 -7.36 -5.86 8.66
N VAL A 49 -8.54 -5.34 8.37
CA VAL A 49 -9.24 -4.33 9.17
C VAL A 49 -10.70 -4.73 9.31
N ASP A 50 -11.27 -4.51 10.49
CA ASP A 50 -12.64 -4.92 10.82
C ASP A 50 -13.68 -4.15 10.00
N ASP A 51 -13.37 -2.91 9.63
CA ASP A 51 -14.17 -2.11 8.71
C ASP A 51 -13.34 -1.08 7.93
N LYS A 52 -14.00 -0.42 6.98
CA LYS A 52 -13.44 0.68 6.17
C LYS A 52 -13.56 2.06 6.82
N SER A 53 -13.77 2.15 8.14
CA SER A 53 -13.81 3.44 8.82
C SER A 53 -12.45 4.14 8.72
N ALA A 54 -12.46 5.47 8.73
CA ALA A 54 -11.22 6.24 8.64
C ALA A 54 -10.27 5.95 9.81
N SER A 55 -10.81 5.65 11.00
CA SER A 55 -10.03 5.27 12.18
C SER A 55 -9.37 3.90 12.02
N ALA A 56 -10.09 2.91 11.50
CA ALA A 56 -9.54 1.58 11.26
C ALA A 56 -8.45 1.62 10.18
N THR A 57 -8.70 2.36 9.10
CA THR A 57 -7.73 2.61 8.03
C THR A 57 -6.47 3.29 8.58
N ALA A 58 -6.59 4.43 9.28
CA ALA A 58 -5.44 5.13 9.85
C ALA A 58 -4.64 4.25 10.83
N ARG A 59 -5.32 3.44 11.64
CA ARG A 59 -4.64 2.49 12.54
C ARG A 59 -3.86 1.44 11.75
N ALA A 60 -4.44 0.89 10.69
CA ALA A 60 -3.76 -0.09 9.86
C ALA A 60 -2.54 0.50 9.13
N GLU A 61 -2.66 1.71 8.59
CA GLU A 61 -1.52 2.43 8.01
C GLU A 61 -0.41 2.62 9.04
N TYR A 62 -0.74 3.09 10.24
CA TYR A 62 0.23 3.25 11.32
C TYR A 62 0.94 1.93 11.64
N GLU A 63 0.20 0.82 11.78
CA GLU A 63 0.79 -0.49 12.05
C GLU A 63 1.70 -1.00 10.93
N ILE A 64 1.39 -0.68 9.67
CA ILE A 64 2.24 -1.03 8.52
C ILE A 64 3.53 -0.19 8.51
N PHE A 65 3.42 1.11 8.76
CA PHE A 65 4.52 2.05 8.55
C PHE A 65 5.40 2.30 9.77
N LYS A 66 4.95 2.02 11.00
CA LYS A 66 5.68 2.34 12.24
C LYS A 66 7.09 1.75 12.30
N ASP A 67 7.29 0.57 11.71
CA ASP A 67 8.56 -0.15 11.72
C ASP A 67 9.41 0.10 10.45
N ILE A 68 8.90 0.90 9.51
CA ILE A 68 9.63 1.29 8.30
C ILE A 68 10.48 2.53 8.61
N PRO A 69 11.80 2.52 8.30
CA PRO A 69 12.67 3.68 8.54
C PRO A 69 12.13 4.94 7.85
N PRO A 70 12.22 6.15 8.44
CA PRO A 70 11.68 7.39 7.86
C PRO A 70 12.09 7.63 6.40
N ALA A 71 13.35 7.35 6.05
CA ALA A 71 13.86 7.50 4.67
C ALA A 71 13.22 6.52 3.66
N ALA A 72 12.59 5.44 4.14
CA ALA A 72 11.86 4.45 3.35
C ALA A 72 10.33 4.65 3.42
N ARG A 73 9.84 5.74 4.03
CA ARG A 73 8.40 6.10 4.11
C ARG A 73 8.20 7.61 4.03
N VAL A 74 8.51 8.14 2.85
CA VAL A 74 8.50 9.58 2.52
C VAL A 74 7.08 10.12 2.41
N ASP A 75 6.26 9.52 1.55
CA ASP A 75 4.88 9.95 1.32
C ASP A 75 3.99 8.78 0.87
N ARG A 76 2.68 9.01 0.90
CA ARG A 76 1.69 8.09 0.35
C ARG A 76 0.60 8.81 -0.44
N THR A 77 -0.05 8.07 -1.34
CA THR A 77 -1.09 8.61 -2.23
C THR A 77 -2.37 7.79 -2.10
N TRP A 78 -3.47 8.46 -1.74
CA TRP A 78 -4.84 7.94 -1.64
C TRP A 78 -5.74 8.44 -2.78
N ASP A 79 -6.91 7.83 -2.99
CA ASP A 79 -8.03 8.53 -3.65
C ASP A 79 -8.75 9.44 -2.65
N ASN A 80 -9.71 10.22 -3.16
CA ASN A 80 -10.60 11.02 -2.33
C ASN A 80 -11.65 10.18 -1.58
N GLY A 81 -11.35 8.92 -1.26
CA GLY A 81 -12.19 8.06 -0.43
C GLY A 81 -12.28 8.56 1.01
N THR A 82 -13.46 8.42 1.62
CA THR A 82 -13.72 8.87 3.00
C THR A 82 -12.91 8.10 4.04
N GLU A 83 -12.48 6.89 3.73
CA GLU A 83 -11.58 6.06 4.53
C GLU A 83 -10.22 6.71 4.80
N ALA A 84 -9.80 7.67 3.97
CA ALA A 84 -8.56 8.41 4.15
C ALA A 84 -8.77 9.74 4.91
N SER A 85 -9.97 10.03 5.42
CA SER A 85 -10.27 11.33 6.06
C SER A 85 -9.47 11.61 7.34
N LEU A 86 -8.96 10.58 8.03
CA LEU A 86 -8.10 10.71 9.21
C LEU A 86 -6.61 10.53 8.91
N HIS A 87 -6.19 10.71 7.65
CA HIS A 87 -4.79 10.59 7.22
C HIS A 87 -3.81 11.43 8.05
N MET A 88 -4.22 12.62 8.51
CA MET A 88 -3.38 13.53 9.31
C MET A 88 -2.86 12.87 10.60
N LEU A 89 -3.60 11.93 11.20
CA LEU A 89 -3.13 11.22 12.39
C LEU A 89 -1.87 10.39 12.11
N VAL A 90 -1.79 9.79 10.92
CA VAL A 90 -0.62 9.01 10.48
C VAL A 90 0.51 9.97 10.10
N ASP A 91 0.19 11.06 9.42
CA ASP A 91 1.16 12.09 9.01
C ASP A 91 1.86 12.70 10.23
N GLU A 92 1.11 13.02 11.29
CA GLU A 92 1.66 13.54 12.55
C GLU A 92 2.47 12.50 13.32
N ALA A 93 1.98 11.26 13.40
CA ALA A 93 2.63 10.19 14.16
C ALA A 93 3.95 9.73 13.53
N LEU A 94 4.04 9.76 12.20
CA LEU A 94 5.16 9.20 11.46
C LEU A 94 5.99 10.25 10.72
N GLY A 95 5.45 11.43 10.41
CA GLY A 95 6.10 12.41 9.53
C GLY A 95 6.04 11.98 8.05
N MET A 96 4.96 11.31 7.65
CA MET A 96 4.78 10.76 6.30
C MET A 96 3.58 11.45 5.63
N LEU A 97 3.83 12.30 4.64
CA LEU A 97 2.78 13.13 4.03
C LEU A 97 1.79 12.30 3.21
N THR A 98 0.52 12.73 3.22
CA THR A 98 -0.53 12.20 2.34
C THR A 98 -0.84 13.13 1.18
N TYR A 99 -0.93 12.55 -0.02
CA TYR A 99 -1.43 13.21 -1.22
C TYR A 99 -2.68 12.50 -1.74
N PHE A 100 -3.56 13.25 -2.41
CA PHE A 100 -4.82 12.76 -2.93
C PHE A 100 -4.84 12.85 -4.46
N ALA A 101 -5.07 11.72 -5.12
CA ALA A 101 -5.23 11.65 -6.57
C ALA A 101 -6.41 12.52 -7.03
N ASP A 102 -6.31 13.03 -8.25
CA ASP A 102 -7.38 13.81 -8.86
C ASP A 102 -8.62 12.93 -9.09
N PRO A 103 -9.84 13.50 -9.00
CA PRO A 103 -11.06 12.77 -9.37
C PRO A 103 -10.92 12.13 -10.76
N TYR A 104 -11.41 10.89 -10.89
CA TYR A 104 -11.36 10.10 -12.14
C TYR A 104 -9.96 9.82 -12.70
N SER A 105 -8.90 10.03 -11.92
CA SER A 105 -7.50 9.88 -12.37
C SER A 105 -6.82 8.63 -11.82
N SER A 106 -7.43 7.46 -12.03
CA SER A 106 -6.95 6.20 -11.46
C SER A 106 -5.52 5.82 -11.90
N TRP A 107 -5.07 6.29 -13.07
CA TRP A 107 -3.69 6.08 -13.56
C TRP A 107 -2.61 6.65 -12.63
N GLN A 108 -2.96 7.65 -11.80
CA GLN A 108 -2.05 8.21 -10.79
C GLN A 108 -1.71 7.20 -9.68
N ARG A 109 -2.52 6.14 -9.52
CA ARG A 109 -2.37 5.02 -8.56
C ARG A 109 -2.29 3.65 -9.23
N GLY A 110 -1.74 3.59 -10.45
CA GLY A 110 -1.70 2.35 -11.24
C GLY A 110 -0.84 1.21 -10.65
N SER A 111 -0.02 1.47 -9.61
CA SER A 111 0.74 0.40 -8.94
C SER A 111 -0.18 -0.43 -8.05
N ASN A 112 -1.06 0.23 -7.29
CA ASN A 112 -2.04 -0.45 -6.44
C ASN A 112 -3.00 -1.33 -7.23
N GLU A 113 -3.53 -0.84 -8.35
CA GLU A 113 -4.43 -1.65 -9.19
C GLU A 113 -3.78 -2.98 -9.61
N ASN A 114 -2.49 -2.95 -9.98
CA ASN A 114 -1.76 -4.14 -10.39
C ASN A 114 -1.55 -5.12 -9.21
N ARG A 115 -1.15 -4.62 -8.04
CA ARG A 115 -0.87 -5.46 -6.87
C ARG A 115 -2.16 -5.99 -6.24
N ASN A 116 -3.21 -5.18 -6.16
CA ASN A 116 -4.53 -5.62 -5.71
C ASN A 116 -5.11 -6.67 -6.68
N GLY A 117 -4.83 -6.56 -7.98
CA GLY A 117 -5.10 -7.61 -8.95
C GLY A 117 -4.40 -8.95 -8.67
N ARG A 118 -3.21 -8.94 -8.04
CA ARG A 118 -2.51 -10.16 -7.60
C ARG A 118 -3.18 -10.77 -6.38
N ILE A 119 -3.54 -9.97 -5.38
CA ILE A 119 -4.34 -10.43 -4.23
C ILE A 119 -5.63 -11.11 -4.72
N ARG A 120 -6.31 -10.53 -5.72
CA ARG A 120 -7.56 -11.09 -6.28
C ARG A 120 -7.43 -12.43 -6.99
N ARG A 121 -6.21 -12.92 -7.26
CA ARG A 121 -6.00 -14.29 -7.77
C ARG A 121 -6.11 -15.33 -6.65
N TYR A 122 -5.72 -14.97 -5.43
CA TYR A 122 -5.87 -15.79 -4.23
C TYR A 122 -7.24 -15.60 -3.58
N LEU A 123 -7.72 -14.35 -3.56
CA LEU A 123 -8.96 -13.93 -2.92
C LEU A 123 -9.88 -13.25 -3.96
N PRO A 124 -10.57 -14.04 -4.82
CA PRO A 124 -11.47 -13.50 -5.84
C PRO A 124 -12.47 -12.45 -5.30
N LYS A 125 -13.00 -11.62 -6.20
CA LYS A 125 -14.05 -10.66 -5.81
C LYS A 125 -15.25 -11.43 -5.25
N GLY A 126 -15.78 -11.00 -4.11
CA GLY A 126 -16.86 -11.69 -3.41
C GLY A 126 -16.39 -12.79 -2.45
N THR A 127 -15.08 -13.00 -2.26
CA THR A 127 -14.55 -13.79 -1.15
C THR A 127 -14.76 -13.04 0.17
N SER A 128 -15.34 -13.73 1.16
CA SER A 128 -15.44 -13.22 2.53
C SER A 128 -14.06 -13.19 3.18
N PHE A 129 -13.79 -12.17 3.98
CA PHE A 129 -12.55 -12.08 4.76
C PHE A 129 -12.75 -12.42 6.24
N GLU A 130 -13.96 -12.83 6.65
CA GLU A 130 -14.29 -13.15 8.05
C GLU A 130 -13.41 -14.26 8.63
N ASP A 131 -13.16 -15.32 7.87
CA ASP A 131 -12.34 -16.45 8.31
C ASP A 131 -10.85 -16.28 7.96
N LEU A 132 -10.50 -15.21 7.23
CA LEU A 132 -9.12 -14.96 6.85
C LEU A 132 -8.34 -14.41 8.05
N THR A 133 -7.25 -15.09 8.39
CA THR A 133 -6.32 -14.65 9.43
C THR A 133 -5.27 -13.69 8.86
N GLN A 134 -4.63 -12.90 9.71
CA GLN A 134 -3.53 -12.04 9.27
C GLN A 134 -2.35 -12.88 8.77
N ASP A 135 -2.07 -14.03 9.39
CA ASP A 135 -0.98 -14.93 8.98
C ASP A 135 -1.20 -15.51 7.57
N GLU A 136 -2.43 -15.89 7.24
CA GLU A 136 -2.78 -16.35 5.88
C GLU A 136 -2.65 -15.21 4.85
N LEU A 137 -3.05 -13.99 5.22
CA LEU A 137 -2.82 -12.83 4.37
C LEU A 137 -1.33 -12.55 4.16
N ASP A 138 -0.54 -12.62 5.23
CA ASP A 138 0.91 -12.40 5.18
C ASP A 138 1.60 -13.45 4.31
N ALA A 139 1.16 -14.71 4.35
CA ALA A 139 1.64 -15.76 3.46
C ALA A 139 1.33 -15.43 1.98
N ILE A 140 0.10 -15.02 1.67
CA ILE A 140 -0.29 -14.59 0.31
C ILE A 140 0.57 -13.41 -0.15
N VAL A 141 0.74 -12.40 0.70
CA VAL A 141 1.55 -11.21 0.39
C VAL A 141 3.02 -11.58 0.19
N GLY A 142 3.54 -12.52 0.99
CA GLY A 142 4.88 -13.10 0.84
C GLY A 142 5.08 -13.67 -0.56
N GLU A 143 4.22 -14.60 -0.99
CA GLU A 143 4.30 -15.18 -2.34
C GLU A 143 4.21 -14.13 -3.45
N ILE A 144 3.34 -13.12 -3.29
CA ILE A 144 3.20 -12.03 -4.25
C ILE A 144 4.46 -11.15 -4.30
N ASN A 145 5.16 -10.97 -3.18
CA ASN A 145 6.41 -10.22 -3.08
C ASN A 145 7.65 -11.03 -3.47
N ASP A 146 7.56 -12.35 -3.50
CA ASP A 146 8.61 -13.27 -3.96
C ASP A 146 8.45 -13.67 -5.44
N THR A 147 7.47 -13.10 -6.13
CA THR A 147 7.29 -13.33 -7.57
C THR A 147 8.15 -12.37 -8.41
N PRO A 148 9.06 -12.86 -9.27
CA PRO A 148 9.86 -12.04 -10.17
C PRO A 148 9.05 -11.12 -11.09
N MET A 149 9.51 -9.89 -11.29
CA MET A 149 8.87 -8.91 -12.16
C MET A 149 9.80 -8.45 -13.28
N LYS A 150 9.37 -8.56 -14.54
CA LYS A 150 10.13 -8.05 -15.70
C LYS A 150 10.49 -6.56 -15.57
N LEU A 151 9.60 -5.75 -14.99
CA LEU A 151 9.83 -4.33 -14.71
C LEU A 151 11.04 -4.10 -13.79
N LEU A 152 11.31 -5.04 -12.88
CA LEU A 152 12.40 -4.99 -11.91
C LEU A 152 13.64 -5.75 -12.41
N GLY A 153 13.77 -5.98 -13.71
CA GLY A 153 14.86 -6.77 -14.27
C GLY A 153 14.83 -8.23 -13.83
N TYR A 154 13.63 -8.78 -13.63
CA TYR A 154 13.38 -10.14 -13.11
C TYR A 154 13.78 -10.37 -11.65
N LYS A 155 14.03 -9.29 -10.88
CA LYS A 155 14.06 -9.37 -9.42
C LYS A 155 12.65 -9.44 -8.82
N THR A 156 12.55 -9.95 -7.61
CA THR A 156 11.33 -9.91 -6.80
C THR A 156 11.19 -8.55 -6.11
N PRO A 157 9.95 -8.14 -5.78
CA PRO A 157 9.73 -6.97 -4.93
C PRO A 157 10.49 -6.99 -3.60
N ASN A 158 10.64 -8.15 -2.95
CA ASN A 158 11.43 -8.28 -1.72
C ASN A 158 12.92 -8.01 -1.99
N GLU A 159 13.51 -8.59 -3.04
CA GLU A 159 14.92 -8.35 -3.38
C GLU A 159 15.21 -6.86 -3.63
N VAL A 160 14.35 -6.18 -4.41
CA VAL A 160 14.53 -4.75 -4.67
C VAL A 160 14.33 -3.91 -3.42
N TRP A 161 13.36 -4.27 -2.57
CA TRP A 161 13.15 -3.58 -1.29
C TRP A 161 14.39 -3.69 -0.39
N ASP A 162 14.93 -4.90 -0.22
CA ASP A 162 16.10 -5.13 0.63
C ASP A 162 17.34 -4.39 0.11
N GLU A 163 17.53 -4.35 -1.22
CA GLU A 163 18.59 -3.56 -1.85
C GLU A 163 18.45 -2.05 -1.59
N GLU A 164 17.23 -1.50 -1.62
CA GLU A 164 17.00 -0.09 -1.31
C GLU A 164 17.18 0.20 0.18
N ILE A 165 16.72 -0.68 1.06
CA ILE A 165 16.94 -0.55 2.51
C ILE A 165 18.43 -0.57 2.84
N ALA A 166 19.21 -1.47 2.23
CA ALA A 166 20.65 -1.54 2.44
C ALA A 166 21.36 -0.24 2.03
N LYS A 167 20.93 0.40 0.93
CA LYS A 167 21.47 1.70 0.47
C LYS A 167 21.19 2.86 1.42
N LEU A 168 20.13 2.77 2.24
CA LEU A 168 19.81 3.78 3.24
C LEU A 168 20.63 3.63 4.53
N GLN A 169 21.26 2.47 4.73
CA GLN A 169 22.06 2.15 5.91
C GLN A 169 23.58 2.31 5.67
N SER A 170 23.99 2.48 4.41
CA SER A 170 25.36 2.77 3.98
C SER A 170 25.66 4.26 3.92
#